data_AF-A0A250WXX5-F1
#
_entry.id   AF-A0A250WXX5-F1
#
_cell.length_a   1.000
_cell.length_b   1.000
_cell.length_c   1.000
_cell.angle_alpha   90.00
_cell.angle_beta   90.00
_cell.angle_gamma   90.00
#
_symmetry.space_group_name_H-M   'P 1'
#
loop_
_entity.id
_entity.type
_entity.pdbx_description
1 polymer ?
#
loop_
_entity_poly.entity_id
_entity_poly.type
_entity_poly.pdbx_seq_one_letter_code
_entity_poly.pdbx_strand_id
1 'polypeptide(L)'
;MSILGGVSMDLIVAQGCRPLSDITWTVERVDREFNTILALRREGPAGSSSDGKQVAAFTGETVPLMALQMELQGVVSSKEQLGSILNNLTLGVAPDTLSLQPKDFLIRPMSITQEGSLAVGEYVRVGQRIRFMIRDQQGAREDLQSHGIAYKKRQLVASLAGQGQEEPVGMMVFSCNGRGSSLYQEPSYDTRTVSSFIPVPCSGFLCNGEIGGLRGSTHLHGFTCVVGVIRAANQAPAPTPVEETIETKEAANKDITEFKRSE
;
A
#
# COMPACT_ATOMS: atom_id res chain seq x y z
N MET A 1 -17.29 14.35 -5.12
CA MET A 1 -16.33 15.44 -5.43
C MET A 1 -15.53 15.00 -6.63
N SER A 2 -15.37 15.85 -7.65
CA SER A 2 -14.55 15.57 -8.83
C SER A 2 -13.64 16.75 -9.10
N ILE A 3 -12.40 16.49 -9.47
CA ILE A 3 -11.44 17.49 -9.92
C ILE A 3 -11.22 17.25 -11.41
N LEU A 4 -11.45 18.27 -12.23
CA LEU A 4 -11.29 18.22 -13.69
C LEU A 4 -10.39 19.36 -14.16
N GLY A 5 -9.69 19.15 -15.28
CA GLY A 5 -8.78 20.10 -15.89
C GLY A 5 -7.33 19.61 -15.89
N GLY A 6 -6.41 20.51 -16.26
CA GLY A 6 -4.97 20.26 -16.19
C GLY A 6 -4.52 20.22 -14.74
N VAL A 7 -4.69 19.08 -14.08
CA VAL A 7 -4.30 18.87 -12.68
C VAL A 7 -3.48 17.60 -12.59
N SER A 8 -2.37 17.68 -11.87
CA SER A 8 -1.61 16.50 -11.45
C SER A 8 -1.68 16.33 -9.94
N MET A 9 -1.51 15.10 -9.48
CA MET A 9 -1.59 14.77 -8.06
C MET A 9 -0.40 13.91 -7.66
N ASP A 10 0.42 14.42 -6.74
CA ASP A 10 1.45 13.63 -6.09
C ASP A 10 0.82 12.85 -4.93
N LEU A 11 1.06 11.55 -4.87
CA LEU A 11 0.54 10.70 -3.80
C LEU A 11 1.55 10.50 -2.68
N ILE A 12 1.08 10.65 -1.45
CA ILE A 12 1.74 10.18 -0.24
C ILE A 12 0.84 9.15 0.41
N VAL A 13 1.39 7.96 0.69
CA VAL A 13 0.67 6.83 1.31
C VAL A 13 1.43 6.41 2.54
N ALA A 14 0.86 6.66 3.73
CA ALA A 14 1.45 6.34 5.03
C ALA A 14 0.57 5.32 5.77
N GLN A 15 0.95 4.04 5.72
CA GLN A 15 0.18 2.94 6.29
C GLN A 15 0.26 2.87 7.82
N GLY A 16 1.28 3.48 8.41
CA GLY A 16 1.39 3.70 9.85
C GLY A 16 1.52 2.43 10.70
N CYS A 17 2.04 1.36 10.12
CA CYS A 17 2.36 0.13 10.82
C CYS A 17 3.85 -0.17 10.67
N ARG A 18 4.47 -0.65 11.73
CA ARG A 18 5.89 -1.05 11.74
C ARG A 18 6.01 -2.57 11.81
N PRO A 19 7.05 -3.18 11.24
CA PRO A 19 7.26 -4.62 11.38
C PRO A 19 7.43 -5.02 12.85
N LEU A 20 6.92 -6.20 13.21
CA LEU A 20 7.20 -6.82 14.51
C LEU A 20 8.69 -7.19 14.59
N SER A 21 9.21 -7.78 13.52
CA SER A 21 10.64 -8.09 13.32
C SER A 21 11.01 -8.02 11.83
N ASP A 22 12.28 -8.24 11.50
CA ASP A 22 12.75 -8.29 10.11
C ASP A 22 12.38 -9.61 9.38
N ILE A 23 11.71 -10.54 10.06
CA ILE A 23 11.35 -11.83 9.51
C ILE A 23 10.25 -11.68 8.47
N THR A 24 10.41 -12.38 7.35
CA THR A 24 9.38 -12.53 6.31
C THR A 24 9.00 -14.00 6.24
N TRP A 25 7.71 -14.27 6.11
CA TRP A 25 7.18 -15.62 5.97
C TRP A 25 6.59 -15.80 4.58
N THR A 26 6.72 -16.99 4.02
CA THR A 26 6.00 -17.45 2.84
C THR A 26 4.80 -18.26 3.29
N VAL A 27 3.65 -18.01 2.68
CA VAL A 27 2.44 -18.82 2.86
C VAL A 27 2.62 -20.15 2.13
N GLU A 28 2.62 -21.27 2.86
CA GLU A 28 2.81 -22.61 2.28
C GLU A 28 1.47 -23.34 2.10
N ARG A 29 0.52 -23.16 3.03
CA ARG A 29 -0.81 -23.77 2.96
C ARG A 29 -1.89 -22.81 3.42
N VAL A 30 -3.03 -22.84 2.72
CA VAL A 30 -4.21 -22.02 2.97
C VAL A 30 -5.46 -22.89 2.89
N ASP A 31 -6.35 -22.74 3.85
CA ASP A 31 -7.75 -23.16 3.70
C ASP A 31 -8.49 -22.09 2.90
N ARG A 32 -8.90 -22.45 1.68
CA ARG A 32 -9.57 -21.52 0.76
C ARG A 32 -11.03 -21.25 1.13
N GLU A 33 -11.68 -22.17 1.84
CA GLU A 33 -13.08 -22.02 2.22
C GLU A 33 -13.21 -20.94 3.30
N PHE A 34 -12.30 -20.96 4.28
CA PHE A 34 -12.32 -20.03 5.41
C PHE A 34 -11.31 -18.88 5.30
N ASN A 35 -10.55 -18.81 4.21
CA ASN A 35 -9.46 -17.85 4.02
C ASN A 35 -8.51 -17.79 5.23
N THR A 36 -8.01 -18.95 5.65
CA THR A 36 -7.07 -19.07 6.78
C THR A 36 -5.75 -19.67 6.33
N ILE A 37 -4.65 -19.08 6.78
CA ILE A 37 -3.31 -19.61 6.57
C ILE A 37 -3.09 -20.73 7.58
N LEU A 38 -2.68 -21.90 7.09
CA LEU A 38 -2.46 -23.12 7.88
C LEU A 38 -0.98 -23.38 8.13
N ALA A 39 -0.11 -22.94 7.23
CA ALA A 39 1.33 -23.13 7.34
C ALA A 39 2.12 -21.99 6.73
N LEU A 40 3.22 -21.66 7.40
CA LEU A 40 4.20 -20.66 7.01
C LEU A 40 5.58 -21.28 6.94
N ARG A 41 6.40 -20.80 6.02
CA ARG A 41 7.84 -21.07 6.00
C ARG A 41 8.59 -19.76 6.17
N ARG A 42 9.64 -19.76 7.00
CA ARG A 42 10.49 -18.59 7.15
C ARG A 42 11.31 -18.38 5.87
N GLU A 43 11.31 -17.16 5.34
CA GLU A 43 12.27 -16.81 4.30
C GLU A 43 13.69 -16.75 4.91
N GLY A 44 14.66 -17.38 4.25
CA GLY A 44 16.06 -17.25 4.61
C GLY A 44 16.53 -15.80 4.49
N PRO A 45 17.69 -15.43 5.08
CA PRO A 45 18.20 -14.07 4.95
C PRO A 45 18.34 -13.70 3.47
N ALA A 46 17.59 -12.69 3.05
CA ALA A 46 17.75 -12.08 1.74
C ALA A 46 19.07 -11.29 1.73
N GLY A 47 20.16 -11.95 1.38
CA GLY A 47 21.49 -11.34 1.31
C GLY A 47 22.26 -11.41 2.64
N SER A 48 23.56 -11.63 2.51
CA SER A 48 24.55 -11.74 3.58
C SER A 48 24.42 -10.65 4.63
N SER A 49 24.20 -11.03 5.90
CA SER A 49 24.54 -10.19 7.03
C SER A 49 26.06 -10.01 7.08
N SER A 50 26.52 -8.78 7.30
CA SER A 50 27.93 -8.41 7.47
C SER A 50 28.58 -8.99 8.74
N ASP A 51 27.83 -9.72 9.56
CA ASP A 51 28.25 -10.14 10.91
C ASP A 51 28.46 -11.65 11.08
N GLY A 52 28.43 -12.44 9.99
CA GLY A 52 28.92 -13.83 9.98
C GLY A 52 28.21 -14.83 10.90
N LYS A 53 27.24 -14.40 11.72
CA LYS A 53 26.41 -15.29 12.54
C LYS A 53 25.32 -15.90 11.66
N GLN A 54 25.61 -17.10 11.16
CA GLN A 54 24.59 -17.99 10.60
C GLN A 54 23.59 -18.34 11.70
N VAL A 55 22.41 -17.73 11.66
CA VAL A 55 21.25 -18.26 12.37
C VAL A 55 20.79 -19.46 11.55
N ALA A 56 20.79 -20.66 12.13
CA ALA A 56 20.37 -21.88 11.45
C ALA A 56 19.04 -21.63 10.74
N ALA A 57 19.01 -21.85 9.42
CA ALA A 57 17.80 -21.69 8.63
C ALA A 57 16.74 -22.64 9.19
N PHE A 58 15.62 -22.10 9.66
CA PHE A 58 14.45 -22.92 9.95
C PHE A 58 13.87 -23.34 8.60
N THR A 59 14.20 -24.55 8.14
CA THR A 59 13.85 -25.04 6.81
C THR A 59 12.50 -25.75 6.73
N GLY A 60 11.74 -25.79 7.83
CA GLY A 60 10.44 -26.46 7.90
C GLY A 60 9.25 -25.51 7.78
N GLU A 61 8.10 -26.06 7.40
CA GLU A 61 6.80 -25.42 7.64
C GLU A 61 6.55 -25.30 9.15
N THR A 62 5.87 -24.23 9.57
CA THR A 62 5.38 -24.04 10.93
C THR A 62 3.95 -23.51 10.91
N VAL A 63 3.21 -23.75 11.99
CA VAL A 63 1.87 -23.18 12.17
C VAL A 63 1.97 -21.69 12.52
N PRO A 64 1.02 -20.84 12.07
CA PRO A 64 1.11 -19.40 12.29
C PRO A 64 1.25 -18.95 13.75
N LEU A 65 0.58 -19.62 14.68
CA LEU A 65 0.74 -19.33 16.11
C LEU A 65 2.20 -19.52 16.58
N MET A 66 2.85 -20.59 16.12
CA MET A 66 4.24 -20.86 16.48
C MET A 66 5.19 -19.86 15.81
N ALA A 67 4.94 -19.48 14.55
CA ALA A 67 5.67 -18.42 13.87
C ALA A 67 5.61 -17.09 14.66
N LEU A 68 4.42 -16.69 15.09
CA LEU A 68 4.23 -15.49 15.90
C LEU A 68 4.94 -15.60 17.25
N GLN A 69 4.83 -16.74 17.94
CA GLN A 69 5.53 -16.97 19.21
C GLN A 69 7.05 -16.84 19.06
N MET A 70 7.63 -17.35 17.98
CA MET A 70 9.06 -17.23 17.68
C MET A 70 9.49 -15.77 17.52
N GLU A 71 8.70 -14.94 16.81
CA GLU A 71 9.01 -13.50 16.68
C GLU A 71 8.88 -12.77 18.02
N LEU A 72 7.82 -13.04 18.78
CA LEU A 72 7.57 -12.39 20.06
C LEU A 72 8.70 -12.65 21.06
N GLN A 73 9.28 -13.86 21.07
CA GLN A 73 10.42 -14.18 21.95
C GLN A 73 11.65 -13.27 21.72
N GLY A 74 11.83 -12.74 20.50
CA GLY A 74 12.94 -11.85 20.17
C GLY A 74 12.67 -10.37 20.45
N VAL A 75 11.42 -9.99 20.75
CA VAL A 75 10.98 -8.58 20.83
C VAL A 75 10.43 -8.22 22.21
N VAL A 76 9.79 -9.18 22.88
CA VAL A 76 9.04 -8.95 24.11
C VAL A 76 9.93 -9.14 25.33
N SER A 77 9.97 -8.11 26.18
CA SER A 77 10.72 -8.13 27.46
C SER A 77 9.83 -8.12 28.70
N SER A 78 8.52 -7.83 28.55
CA SER A 78 7.56 -7.79 29.68
C SER A 78 6.15 -8.23 29.27
N LYS A 79 5.30 -8.57 30.25
CA LYS A 79 3.89 -8.95 30.02
C LYS A 79 3.06 -7.78 29.50
N GLU A 80 3.33 -6.57 29.97
CA GLU A 80 2.65 -5.35 29.53
C GLU A 80 2.96 -5.07 28.06
N GLN A 81 4.23 -5.22 27.67
CA GLN A 81 4.65 -5.09 26.28
C GLN A 81 4.00 -6.16 25.39
N LEU A 82 3.93 -7.42 25.87
CA LEU A 82 3.25 -8.50 25.17
C LEU A 82 1.78 -8.16 24.91
N GLY A 83 1.04 -7.75 25.94
CA GLY A 83 -0.36 -7.38 25.81
C GLY A 83 -0.58 -6.21 24.84
N SER A 84 0.29 -5.20 24.90
CA SER A 84 0.27 -4.08 23.96
C SER A 84 0.50 -4.52 22.52
N ILE A 85 1.48 -5.38 22.26
CA ILE A 85 1.77 -5.90 20.92
C ILE A 85 0.58 -6.72 20.41
N LEU A 86 0.09 -7.69 21.18
CA LEU A 86 -1.00 -8.58 20.77
C LEU A 86 -2.29 -7.82 20.42
N ASN A 87 -2.63 -6.77 21.18
CA ASN A 87 -3.80 -5.93 20.92
C ASN A 87 -3.68 -5.08 19.66
N ASN A 88 -2.48 -4.91 19.13
CA ASN A 88 -2.16 -4.06 17.99
C ASN A 88 -1.56 -4.84 16.80
N LEU A 89 -1.71 -6.17 16.80
CA LEU A 89 -1.23 -7.01 15.70
C LEU A 89 -2.05 -6.80 14.44
N THR A 90 -1.32 -6.70 13.33
CA THR A 90 -1.82 -6.65 11.96
C THR A 90 -0.92 -7.51 11.09
N LEU A 91 -1.34 -7.78 9.86
CA LEU A 91 -0.55 -8.53 8.91
C LEU A 91 -0.21 -7.68 7.70
N GLY A 92 1.07 -7.60 7.36
CA GLY A 92 1.51 -7.10 6.07
C GLY A 92 1.44 -8.22 5.05
N VAL A 93 0.72 -8.03 3.94
CA VAL A 93 0.62 -8.97 2.82
C VAL A 93 1.31 -8.36 1.61
N ALA A 94 2.28 -9.06 1.04
CA ALA A 94 2.99 -8.57 -0.13
C ALA A 94 2.08 -8.60 -1.37
N PRO A 95 2.06 -7.51 -2.17
CA PRO A 95 1.45 -7.56 -3.50
C PRO A 95 2.29 -8.45 -4.43
N ASP A 96 1.75 -8.75 -5.60
CA ASP A 96 2.33 -9.60 -6.64
C ASP A 96 3.61 -9.01 -7.26
N THR A 97 4.68 -8.97 -6.47
CA THR A 97 6.00 -8.43 -6.84
C THR A 97 7.08 -9.37 -6.33
N LEU A 98 8.22 -9.46 -7.02
CA LEU A 98 9.33 -10.38 -6.67
C LEU A 98 10.30 -9.76 -5.66
N SER A 99 10.60 -8.46 -5.77
CA SER A 99 11.50 -7.74 -4.87
C SER A 99 10.71 -6.94 -3.83
N LEU A 100 10.85 -7.29 -2.55
CA LEU A 100 10.21 -6.57 -1.44
C LEU A 100 11.23 -5.76 -0.64
N GLN A 101 10.82 -4.54 -0.32
CA GLN A 101 11.40 -3.67 0.67
C GLN A 101 10.49 -3.69 1.91
N PRO A 102 10.98 -3.27 3.10
CA PRO A 102 10.20 -3.35 4.33
C PRO A 102 8.82 -2.68 4.28
N LYS A 103 8.63 -1.67 3.43
CA LYS A 103 7.37 -0.93 3.27
C LYS A 103 6.43 -1.47 2.18
N ASP A 104 6.79 -2.56 1.51
CA ASP A 104 6.04 -3.07 0.34
C ASP A 104 4.88 -3.99 0.69
N PHE A 105 4.36 -3.93 1.90
CA PHE A 105 3.29 -4.80 2.36
C PHE A 105 2.00 -4.00 2.50
N LEU A 106 0.89 -4.57 2.07
CA LEU A 106 -0.44 -4.06 2.35
C LEU A 106 -0.87 -4.50 3.74
N ILE A 107 -1.25 -3.56 4.61
CA ILE A 107 -1.65 -3.91 5.96
C ILE A 107 -3.10 -4.41 5.99
N ARG A 108 -3.32 -5.54 6.66
CA ARG A 108 -4.61 -6.20 6.84
C ARG A 108 -4.87 -6.55 8.31
N PRO A 109 -6.13 -6.52 8.74
CA PRO A 109 -6.48 -7.08 10.04
C PRO A 109 -6.23 -8.59 10.02
N MET A 110 -5.87 -9.14 11.17
CA MET A 110 -5.64 -10.56 11.35
C MET A 110 -6.11 -11.05 12.70
N SER A 111 -6.31 -12.36 12.83
CA SER A 111 -6.50 -13.04 14.10
C SER A 111 -5.91 -14.44 14.06
N ILE A 112 -5.48 -14.94 15.22
CA ILE A 112 -5.08 -16.34 15.39
C ILE A 112 -6.32 -17.12 15.84
N THR A 113 -6.62 -18.22 15.15
CA THR A 113 -7.75 -19.10 15.51
C THR A 113 -7.41 -19.94 16.74
N GLN A 114 -8.40 -20.63 17.31
CA GLN A 114 -8.18 -21.51 18.46
C GLN A 114 -7.21 -22.66 18.13
N GLU A 115 -7.21 -23.10 16.87
CA GLU A 115 -6.35 -24.16 16.32
C GLU A 115 -4.93 -23.66 15.98
N GLY A 116 -4.66 -22.35 16.12
CA GLY A 116 -3.37 -21.75 15.83
C GLY A 116 -3.14 -21.36 14.36
N SER A 117 -4.17 -21.45 13.52
CA SER A 117 -4.20 -20.92 12.15
C SER A 117 -4.34 -19.40 12.14
N LEU A 118 -4.10 -18.76 10.99
CA LEU A 118 -4.13 -17.30 10.86
C LEU A 118 -5.22 -16.87 9.88
N ALA A 119 -6.26 -16.23 10.40
CA ALA A 119 -7.29 -15.58 9.58
C ALA A 119 -6.84 -14.18 9.17
N VAL A 120 -7.09 -13.79 7.92
CA VAL A 120 -6.64 -12.52 7.34
C VAL A 120 -7.82 -11.81 6.69
N GLY A 121 -7.90 -10.48 6.86
CA GLY A 121 -8.94 -9.64 6.22
C GLY A 121 -8.78 -9.43 4.72
N GLU A 122 -8.04 -10.29 4.02
CA GLU A 122 -7.87 -10.32 2.57
C GLU A 122 -7.59 -11.76 2.12
N TYR A 123 -8.01 -12.11 0.91
CA TYR A 123 -7.67 -13.39 0.31
C TYR A 123 -6.16 -13.54 0.09
N VAL A 124 -5.59 -14.59 0.68
CA VAL A 124 -4.18 -14.93 0.56
C VAL A 124 -3.98 -16.21 -0.23
N ARG A 125 -2.85 -16.32 -0.94
CA ARG A 125 -2.50 -17.49 -1.75
C ARG A 125 -1.17 -18.09 -1.31
N VAL A 126 -1.00 -19.38 -1.59
CA VAL A 126 0.28 -20.06 -1.45
C VAL A 126 1.35 -19.32 -2.26
N GLY A 127 2.54 -19.17 -1.67
CA GLY A 127 3.67 -18.43 -2.22
C GLY A 127 3.66 -16.92 -1.93
N GLN A 128 2.57 -16.33 -1.42
CA GLN A 128 2.60 -14.93 -0.98
C GLN A 128 3.49 -14.77 0.24
N ARG A 129 4.14 -13.60 0.31
CA ARG A 129 4.98 -13.22 1.44
C ARG A 129 4.20 -12.35 2.40
N ILE A 130 4.39 -12.59 3.70
CA ILE A 130 3.73 -11.86 4.77
C ILE A 130 4.72 -11.46 5.86
N ARG A 131 4.32 -10.47 6.66
CA ARG A 131 5.01 -10.06 7.89
C ARG A 131 4.00 -9.79 8.99
N PHE A 132 4.33 -10.14 10.22
CA PHE A 132 3.60 -9.61 11.37
C PHE A 132 3.97 -8.14 11.56
N MET A 133 2.95 -7.31 11.72
CA MET A 133 3.07 -5.86 11.80
C MET A 133 2.41 -5.38 13.08
N ILE A 134 2.94 -4.32 13.67
CA ILE A 134 2.37 -3.66 14.85
C ILE A 134 1.80 -2.31 14.41
N ARG A 135 0.57 -2.07 14.84
CA ARG A 135 -0.14 -0.83 14.64
C ARG A 135 -0.17 -0.03 15.94
N ASP A 136 0.87 0.77 16.16
CA ASP A 136 0.96 1.63 17.34
C ASP A 136 1.15 3.11 16.97
N GLN A 137 1.03 3.96 17.98
CA GLN A 137 1.21 5.40 17.85
C GLN A 137 2.59 5.73 17.25
N GLN A 138 3.64 5.05 17.70
CA GLN A 138 5.01 5.31 17.27
C GLN A 138 5.18 5.04 15.77
N GLY A 139 4.82 3.85 15.30
CA GLY A 139 4.92 3.47 13.89
C GLY A 139 4.08 4.39 12.99
N ALA A 140 2.89 4.78 13.44
CA ALA A 140 2.03 5.70 12.71
C ALA A 140 2.66 7.09 12.51
N ARG A 141 3.31 7.62 13.56
CA ARG A 141 4.00 8.92 13.52
C ARG A 141 5.25 8.87 12.64
N GLU A 142 6.11 7.89 12.88
CA GLU A 142 7.37 7.72 12.16
C GLU A 142 7.13 7.52 10.66
N ASP A 143 6.14 6.71 10.30
CA ASP A 143 5.81 6.46 8.90
C ASP A 143 5.35 7.74 8.21
N LEU A 144 4.38 8.46 8.78
CA LEU A 144 3.86 9.71 8.20
C LEU A 144 4.94 10.79 8.06
N GLN A 145 5.76 10.98 9.10
CA GLN A 145 6.88 11.92 9.06
C GLN A 145 7.91 11.54 8.01
N SER A 146 8.27 10.26 7.90
CA SER A 146 9.23 9.79 6.90
C SER A 146 8.76 10.09 5.48
N HIS A 147 7.45 9.96 5.23
CA HIS A 147 6.84 10.28 3.94
C HIS A 147 6.81 11.78 3.64
N GLY A 148 6.52 12.63 4.64
CA GLY A 148 6.62 14.09 4.52
C GLY A 148 8.04 14.57 4.21
N ILE A 149 9.04 14.01 4.91
CA ILE A 149 10.47 14.28 4.65
C ILE A 149 10.86 13.82 3.24
N ALA A 150 10.48 12.60 2.86
CA ALA A 150 10.76 12.06 1.52
C ALA A 150 10.14 12.93 0.42
N TYR A 151 8.92 13.42 0.63
CA TYR A 151 8.25 14.33 -0.28
C TYR A 151 9.04 15.64 -0.44
N LYS A 152 9.39 16.32 0.66
CA LYS A 152 10.21 17.55 0.60
C LYS A 152 11.56 17.32 -0.08
N LYS A 153 12.22 16.19 0.21
CA LYS A 153 13.49 15.82 -0.43
C LYS A 153 13.34 15.68 -1.94
N ARG A 154 12.28 15.01 -2.42
CA ARG A 154 12.01 14.89 -3.88
C ARG A 154 11.81 16.26 -4.53
N GLN A 155 11.06 17.15 -3.88
CA GLN A 155 10.81 18.50 -4.39
C GLN A 155 12.11 19.32 -4.47
N LEU A 156 12.96 19.26 -3.44
CA LEU A 156 14.25 19.94 -3.44
C LEU A 156 15.17 19.42 -4.54
N VAL A 157 15.27 18.09 -4.71
CA VAL A 157 16.08 17.47 -5.77
C VAL A 157 15.61 17.89 -7.15
N ALA A 158 14.29 17.90 -7.39
CA ALA A 158 13.72 18.33 -8.67
C ALA A 158 14.01 19.81 -8.95
N SER A 159 13.87 20.68 -7.94
CA SER A 159 14.19 22.11 -8.03
C SER A 159 15.67 22.34 -8.39
N LEU A 160 16.60 21.65 -7.71
CA LEU A 160 18.04 21.73 -8.00
C LEU A 160 18.41 21.21 -9.39
N ALA A 161 17.65 20.25 -9.92
CA ALA A 161 17.82 19.70 -11.26
C ALA A 161 17.18 20.57 -12.37
N GLY A 162 16.57 21.72 -12.03
CA GLY A 162 15.82 22.54 -12.99
C GLY A 162 14.51 21.89 -13.48
N GLN A 163 14.06 20.83 -12.80
CA GLN A 163 12.84 20.08 -13.07
C GLN A 163 11.75 20.40 -12.03
N GLY A 164 11.78 21.63 -11.48
CA GLY A 164 10.79 22.08 -10.50
C GLY A 164 9.39 21.92 -11.05
N GLN A 165 8.51 21.28 -10.27
CA GLN A 165 7.08 21.24 -10.57
C GLN A 165 6.43 22.55 -10.14
N GLU A 166 5.32 22.93 -10.79
CA GLU A 166 4.44 24.00 -10.33
C GLU A 166 4.07 23.81 -8.87
N GLU A 167 4.09 24.87 -8.06
CA GLU A 167 3.81 24.80 -6.62
C GLU A 167 2.44 24.15 -6.33
N PRO A 168 2.29 23.41 -5.21
CA PRO A 168 1.02 22.81 -4.90
C PRO A 168 -0.03 23.86 -4.58
N VAL A 169 -1.25 23.66 -5.08
CA VAL A 169 -2.38 24.60 -4.92
C VAL A 169 -3.33 24.16 -3.81
N GLY A 170 -3.22 22.92 -3.36
CA GLY A 170 -4.05 22.35 -2.30
C GLY A 170 -3.71 20.87 -2.06
N MET A 171 -4.33 20.28 -1.05
CA MET A 171 -4.20 18.86 -0.78
C MET A 171 -5.50 18.25 -0.26
N MET A 172 -5.68 16.97 -0.57
CA MET A 172 -6.75 16.12 -0.06
C MET A 172 -6.14 15.08 0.88
N VAL A 173 -6.63 15.01 2.12
CA VAL A 173 -6.16 14.08 3.15
C VAL A 173 -7.28 13.09 3.49
N PHE A 174 -7.06 11.82 3.19
CA PHE A 174 -7.96 10.72 3.52
C PHE A 174 -7.31 9.89 4.62
N SER A 175 -7.86 9.96 5.83
CA SER A 175 -7.31 9.26 6.99
C SER A 175 -8.26 8.15 7.45
N CYS A 176 -7.71 6.97 7.70
CA CYS A 176 -8.48 5.84 8.18
C CYS A 176 -9.18 6.16 9.51
N ASN A 177 -10.42 5.69 9.68
CA ASN A 177 -11.21 5.80 10.90
C ASN A 177 -10.57 5.13 12.12
N GLY A 178 -9.62 4.21 11.90
CA GLY A 178 -8.80 3.66 12.97
C GLY A 178 -7.77 4.66 13.50
N ARG A 179 -7.40 5.70 12.74
CA ARG A 179 -6.44 6.74 13.14
C ARG A 179 -7.15 7.84 13.94
N GLY A 180 -6.47 8.98 14.13
CA GLY A 180 -6.99 10.10 14.93
C GLY A 180 -6.70 9.93 16.42
N SER A 181 -7.51 10.55 17.28
CA SER A 181 -7.20 10.68 18.71
C SER A 181 -7.02 9.36 19.45
N SER A 182 -7.70 8.28 19.05
CA SER A 182 -7.54 6.96 19.66
C SER A 182 -6.14 6.38 19.45
N LEU A 183 -5.57 6.56 18.26
CA LEU A 183 -4.22 6.11 17.91
C LEU A 183 -3.15 7.12 18.37
N TYR A 184 -3.40 8.41 18.15
CA TYR A 184 -2.40 9.46 18.35
C TYR A 184 -2.43 10.13 19.71
N GLN A 185 -3.47 9.89 20.52
CA GLN A 185 -3.70 10.59 21.79
C GLN A 185 -3.78 12.12 21.63
N GLU A 186 -4.05 12.59 20.41
CA GLU A 186 -4.24 13.99 20.07
C GLU A 186 -5.15 14.12 18.83
N PRO A 187 -5.99 15.17 18.76
CA PRO A 187 -6.86 15.40 17.61
C PRO A 187 -6.03 15.72 16.36
N SER A 188 -6.57 15.54 15.15
CA SER A 188 -6.04 16.10 13.89
C SER A 188 -4.52 15.91 13.62
N TYR A 189 -3.90 14.85 14.14
CA TYR A 189 -2.45 14.64 13.98
C TYR A 189 -2.03 14.58 12.51
N ASP A 190 -2.76 13.81 11.69
CA ASP A 190 -2.40 13.57 10.29
C ASP A 190 -2.38 14.87 9.50
N THR A 191 -3.46 15.65 9.57
CA THR A 191 -3.57 16.92 8.84
C THR A 191 -2.56 17.94 9.34
N ARG A 192 -2.37 18.08 10.67
CA ARG A 192 -1.32 18.96 11.21
C ARG A 192 0.08 18.57 10.71
N THR A 193 0.40 17.28 10.74
CA THR A 193 1.71 16.77 10.34
C THR A 193 1.94 17.00 8.86
N VAL A 194 0.99 16.67 8.00
CA VAL A 194 1.15 16.86 6.54
C VAL A 194 1.23 18.35 6.20
N SER A 195 0.42 19.19 6.83
CA SER A 195 0.45 20.65 6.62
C SER A 195 1.78 21.30 7.00
N SER A 196 2.54 20.72 7.96
CA SER A 196 3.88 21.24 8.29
C SER A 196 4.90 20.98 7.17
N PHE A 197 4.69 19.92 6.36
CA PHE A 197 5.49 19.64 5.17
C PHE A 197 4.93 20.32 3.92
N ILE A 198 3.63 20.54 3.82
CA ILE A 198 2.96 21.05 2.63
C ILE A 198 1.96 22.13 3.05
N PRO A 199 2.39 23.40 3.20
CA PRO A 199 1.58 24.46 3.76
C PRO A 199 0.59 25.03 2.75
N VAL A 200 -0.38 24.22 2.33
CA VAL A 200 -1.43 24.55 1.34
C VAL A 200 -2.82 24.28 1.92
N PRO A 201 -3.90 24.84 1.33
CA PRO A 201 -5.26 24.52 1.76
C PRO A 201 -5.52 23.01 1.78
N CYS A 202 -6.05 22.52 2.89
CA CYS A 202 -6.30 21.11 3.14
C CYS A 202 -7.82 20.85 3.17
N SER A 203 -8.26 19.83 2.44
CA SER A 203 -9.58 19.24 2.57
C SER A 203 -9.47 17.72 2.66
N GLY A 204 -10.58 17.01 2.84
CA GLY A 204 -10.59 15.55 2.97
C GLY A 204 -11.65 15.04 3.93
N PHE A 205 -11.54 13.77 4.30
CA PHE A 205 -12.46 13.10 5.21
C PHE A 205 -11.83 11.87 5.87
N LEU A 206 -12.51 11.36 6.91
CA LEU A 206 -12.21 10.07 7.51
C LEU A 206 -12.94 8.95 6.76
N CYS A 207 -12.27 7.83 6.53
CA CYS A 207 -12.81 6.71 5.78
C CYS A 207 -12.35 5.35 6.32
N ASN A 208 -12.90 4.26 5.79
CA ASN A 208 -12.53 2.89 6.15
C ASN A 208 -12.08 2.15 4.89
N GLY A 209 -10.99 2.65 4.29
CA GLY A 209 -10.54 2.20 2.98
C GLY A 209 -9.99 3.37 2.18
N GLU A 210 -8.67 3.46 2.10
CA GLU A 210 -7.98 4.50 1.36
C GLU A 210 -7.43 3.93 0.05
N ILE A 211 -7.58 4.66 -1.06
CA ILE A 211 -7.03 4.22 -2.34
C ILE A 211 -5.68 4.90 -2.55
N GLY A 212 -4.62 4.11 -2.75
CA GLY A 212 -3.26 4.63 -2.85
C GLY A 212 -2.32 3.72 -3.65
N GLY A 213 -1.25 4.31 -4.16
CA GLY A 213 -0.23 3.57 -4.89
C GLY A 213 0.68 2.75 -3.99
N LEU A 214 0.99 1.52 -4.39
CA LEU A 214 2.07 0.70 -3.86
C LEU A 214 2.76 0.00 -5.04
N ARG A 215 4.08 0.16 -5.16
CA ARG A 215 4.88 -0.48 -6.23
C ARG A 215 4.36 -0.31 -7.67
N GLY A 216 3.80 0.86 -7.99
CA GLY A 216 3.31 1.18 -9.34
C GLY A 216 1.88 0.70 -9.64
N SER A 217 1.25 0.02 -8.68
CA SER A 217 -0.14 -0.40 -8.76
C SER A 217 -0.99 0.34 -7.72
N THR A 218 -2.27 0.50 -8.01
CA THR A 218 -3.24 1.11 -7.08
C THR A 218 -3.90 0.02 -6.24
N HIS A 219 -3.93 0.23 -4.92
CA HIS A 219 -4.50 -0.71 -3.97
C HIS A 219 -5.48 -0.04 -3.03
N LEU A 220 -6.38 -0.84 -2.45
CA LEU A 220 -7.13 -0.47 -1.26
C LEU A 220 -6.26 -0.71 -0.02
N HIS A 221 -6.11 0.32 0.79
CA HIS A 221 -5.33 0.34 2.02
C HIS A 221 -6.25 0.38 3.22
N GLY A 222 -5.80 -0.21 4.33
CA GLY A 222 -6.41 -0.08 5.65
C GLY A 222 -5.42 0.57 6.61
N PHE A 223 -5.92 1.18 7.69
CA PHE A 223 -5.12 1.84 8.73
C PHE A 223 -4.24 3.01 8.23
N THR A 224 -4.50 3.48 7.01
CA THR A 224 -3.59 4.32 6.24
C THR A 224 -4.04 5.78 6.24
N CYS A 225 -3.10 6.68 6.00
CA CYS A 225 -3.37 8.05 5.58
C CYS A 225 -2.85 8.23 4.15
N VAL A 226 -3.76 8.59 3.24
CA VAL A 226 -3.43 8.93 1.86
C VAL A 226 -3.59 10.43 1.67
N VAL A 227 -2.56 11.07 1.13
CA VAL A 227 -2.57 12.47 0.76
C VAL A 227 -2.42 12.59 -0.74
N GLY A 228 -3.36 13.28 -1.37
CA GLY A 228 -3.26 13.75 -2.74
C GLY A 228 -2.85 15.21 -2.77
N VAL A 229 -1.62 15.50 -3.18
CA VAL A 229 -1.10 16.87 -3.28
C VAL A 229 -1.37 17.39 -4.68
N ILE A 230 -2.21 18.42 -4.79
CA ILE A 230 -2.78 18.90 -6.04
C ILE A 230 -1.88 19.99 -6.62
N ARG A 231 -1.59 19.91 -7.92
CA ARG A 231 -0.86 20.90 -8.69
C ARG A 231 -1.61 21.24 -9.97
N ALA A 232 -1.48 22.49 -10.43
CA ALA A 232 -1.83 22.80 -11.80
C ALA A 232 -0.85 22.08 -12.72
N ALA A 233 -1.35 21.21 -13.61
CA ALA A 233 -0.55 20.69 -14.69
C ALA A 233 -0.43 21.80 -15.73
N ASN A 234 0.80 22.15 -16.10
CA ASN A 234 1.03 23.06 -17.22
C ASN A 234 0.39 22.40 -18.46
N GLN A 235 -0.57 23.08 -19.10
CA GLN A 235 -1.21 22.55 -20.29
C GLN A 235 -0.11 22.33 -21.34
N ALA A 236 0.13 21.09 -21.78
CA ALA A 236 0.67 20.91 -23.11
C ALA A 236 -0.33 21.58 -24.08
N PRO A 237 0.13 22.31 -25.11
CA PRO A 237 -0.76 22.95 -26.06
C PRO A 237 -1.76 21.90 -26.57
N ALA A 238 -3.04 22.28 -26.63
CA ALA A 238 -4.10 21.38 -27.08
C ALA A 238 -3.66 20.66 -28.37
N PRO A 239 -3.85 19.34 -28.50
CA PRO A 239 -3.56 18.66 -29.74
C PRO A 239 -4.34 19.36 -30.85
N THR A 240 -3.63 19.77 -31.91
CA THR A 240 -4.24 20.35 -33.10
C THR A 240 -5.31 19.37 -33.59
N PRO A 241 -6.55 19.80 -33.87
CA PRO A 241 -7.57 18.91 -34.37
C PRO A 241 -7.03 18.19 -35.60
N VAL A 242 -6.97 16.86 -35.54
CA VAL A 242 -6.68 16.06 -36.73
C VAL A 242 -7.95 16.16 -37.57
N GLU A 243 -7.87 16.82 -38.73
CA GLU A 243 -8.95 16.77 -39.72
C GLU A 243 -9.14 15.30 -40.11
N GLU A 244 -10.24 14.69 -39.66
CA GLU A 244 -10.67 13.39 -40.16
C GLU A 244 -10.95 13.51 -41.65
N THR A 245 -10.02 13.00 -42.46
CA THR A 245 -10.29 12.77 -43.88
C THR A 245 -11.27 11.60 -43.95
N ILE A 246 -12.55 11.90 -44.16
CA ILE A 246 -13.57 10.90 -44.42
C ILE A 246 -13.30 10.31 -45.81
N GLU A 247 -12.60 9.19 -45.87
CA GLU A 247 -12.60 8.33 -47.07
C GLU A 247 -13.96 7.63 -47.14
N THR A 248 -14.79 8.08 -48.08
CA THR A 248 -16.04 7.42 -48.47
C THR A 248 -15.75 6.05 -49.06
N LYS A 249 -16.05 4.98 -48.30
CA LYS A 249 -16.15 3.61 -48.84
C LYS A 249 -17.48 3.42 -49.58
N GLU A 250 -17.55 3.89 -50.83
CA GLU A 250 -18.57 3.48 -51.81
C GLU A 250 -17.99 2.39 -52.74
N ALA A 251 -17.85 1.16 -52.25
CA ALA A 251 -17.61 -0.01 -53.12
C ALA A 251 -17.80 -1.34 -52.35
N ALA A 252 -19.01 -1.63 -51.87
CA ALA A 252 -19.35 -2.98 -51.40
C ALA A 252 -20.87 -3.19 -51.27
N ASN A 253 -21.67 -2.81 -52.29
CA ASN A 253 -23.09 -3.19 -52.28
C ASN A 253 -23.71 -3.27 -53.69
N LYS A 254 -23.08 -4.01 -54.62
CA LYS A 254 -23.68 -4.29 -55.94
C LYS A 254 -23.83 -5.77 -56.32
N ASP A 255 -23.42 -6.72 -55.49
CA ASP A 255 -23.43 -8.15 -55.88
C ASP A 255 -24.43 -9.05 -55.11
N ILE A 256 -25.58 -8.50 -54.66
CA ILE A 256 -26.62 -9.32 -54.00
C ILE A 256 -28.01 -9.12 -54.66
N THR A 257 -28.08 -8.96 -56.00
CA THR A 257 -29.39 -8.89 -56.67
C THR A 257 -29.52 -9.57 -58.03
N GLU A 258 -28.63 -10.51 -58.37
CA GLU A 258 -28.80 -11.35 -59.58
C GLU A 258 -28.47 -12.82 -59.32
N PHE A 259 -29.23 -13.49 -58.45
CA PHE A 259 -29.21 -14.97 -58.41
C PHE A 259 -30.51 -15.59 -57.88
N LYS A 260 -31.67 -15.14 -58.38
CA LYS A 260 -32.93 -15.91 -58.34
C LYS A 260 -33.84 -15.55 -59.53
N ARG A 261 -33.58 -16.16 -60.69
CA ARG A 261 -34.55 -16.43 -61.77
C ARG A 261 -33.93 -17.46 -62.75
N SER A 262 -34.71 -18.49 -63.13
CA SER A 262 -34.37 -19.71 -63.92
C SER A 262 -33.48 -20.72 -63.18
N GLU A 263 -33.84 -21.98 -62.95
CA GLU A 263 -34.90 -22.88 -63.45
C GLU A 263 -35.55 -23.66 -62.29
#